data_AF-A0A1R4JXA9-F1
#
_entry.id   AF-A0A1R4JXA9-F1
#
_cell.length_a   1.000
_cell.length_b   1.000
_cell.length_c   1.000
_cell.angle_alpha   90.00
_cell.angle_beta   90.00
_cell.angle_gamma   90.00
#
_symmetry.space_group_name_H-M   'P 1'
#
loop_
_entity.id
_entity.type
_entity.pdbx_description
1 polymer ?
#
loop_
_entity_poly.entity_id
_entity_poly.type
_entity_poly.pdbx_seq_one_letter_code
_entity_poly.pdbx_strand_id
1 'polypeptide(L)'
;MTLEGEGAATGVRELLEVDLAARLGYVAYDTRVDMPKIFTGSAATTIAKRLRKMGLSELAGSKSFLVDKDSRLLAGELERAEQWGNELADVVVVLHDAERQES
;
A
#
# COMPACT_ATOMS: atom_id res chain seq x y z
N MET A 1 -1.61 -30.71 -0.97
CA MET A 1 -0.83 -29.67 -0.27
C MET A 1 -1.49 -28.35 -0.64
N THR A 2 -2.43 -27.90 0.20
CA THR A 2 -3.14 -26.63 0.02
C THR A 2 -2.34 -25.60 0.81
N LEU A 3 -1.81 -24.59 0.13
CA LEU A 3 -1.22 -23.44 0.79
C LEU A 3 -2.38 -22.58 1.31
N GLU A 4 -2.90 -22.94 2.49
CA GLU A 4 -3.71 -22.03 3.28
C GLU A 4 -2.77 -20.92 3.75
N GLY A 5 -2.83 -19.76 3.09
CA GLY A 5 -2.10 -18.59 3.55
C GLY A 5 -2.67 -18.20 4.92
N GLU A 6 -1.95 -18.55 5.98
CA GLU A 6 -2.10 -17.91 7.29
C GLU A 6 -1.93 -16.40 7.05
N GLY A 7 -3.06 -15.70 6.93
CA GLY A 7 -3.09 -14.24 6.95
C GLY A 7 -2.35 -13.80 8.21
N ALA A 8 -1.34 -12.94 8.04
CA ALA A 8 -0.44 -12.50 9.10
C ALA A 8 -1.19 -12.33 10.43
N ALA A 9 -0.74 -13.00 11.49
CA ALA A 9 -1.36 -13.04 12.81
C ALA A 9 -1.48 -11.67 13.51
N THR A 10 -1.10 -10.58 12.84
CA THR A 10 -1.11 -9.21 13.32
C THR A 10 -1.83 -8.35 12.28
N GLY A 11 -3.00 -7.81 12.65
CA GLY A 11 -3.75 -6.91 11.80
C GLY A 11 -3.04 -5.56 11.64
N VAL A 12 -3.48 -4.78 10.64
CA VAL A 12 -2.92 -3.45 10.39
C VAL A 12 -3.01 -2.57 11.63
N ARG A 13 -4.07 -2.68 12.44
CA ARG A 13 -4.19 -1.87 13.67
C ARG A 13 -3.06 -2.18 14.65
N GLU A 14 -2.80 -3.47 14.87
CA GLU A 14 -1.80 -3.96 15.81
C GLU A 14 -0.37 -3.63 15.34
N LEU A 15 -0.12 -3.63 14.03
CA LEU A 15 1.16 -3.15 13.45
C LEU A 15 1.38 -1.64 13.67
N LEU A 16 0.31 -0.85 13.69
CA LEU A 16 0.36 0.60 13.87
C LEU A 16 0.48 1.06 15.33
N GLU A 17 0.28 0.15 16.30
CA GLU A 17 0.51 0.44 17.71
C GLU A 17 2.00 0.36 18.10
N VAL A 18 2.86 -0.17 17.23
CA VAL A 18 4.31 -0.10 17.37
C VAL A 18 4.76 1.33 17.09
N ASP A 19 5.67 1.87 17.92
CA ASP A 19 6.22 3.22 17.77
C ASP A 19 7.05 3.33 16.48
N LEU A 20 6.37 3.51 15.34
CA LEU A 20 6.90 3.77 14.01
C LEU A 20 7.46 5.20 13.90
N ALA A 21 8.02 5.71 15.00
CA ALA A 21 8.44 7.09 15.20
C ALA A 21 9.19 7.64 13.99
N ALA A 22 8.54 8.59 13.32
CA ALA A 22 9.07 9.67 12.49
C ALA A 22 9.94 9.34 11.26
N ARG A 23 10.34 8.09 11.02
CA ARG A 23 11.34 7.76 9.99
C ARG A 23 10.88 6.83 8.86
N LEU A 24 9.69 6.25 8.96
CA LEU A 24 9.20 5.34 7.94
C LEU A 24 8.15 6.02 7.07
N GLY A 25 8.48 6.18 5.79
CA GLY A 25 7.51 6.53 4.77
C GLY A 25 6.58 5.34 4.47
N TYR A 26 5.35 5.63 4.06
CA TYR A 26 4.37 4.60 3.73
C TYR A 26 3.82 4.73 2.31
N VAL A 27 3.34 3.60 1.79
CA VAL A 27 2.41 3.52 0.67
C VAL A 27 1.27 2.57 1.06
N ALA A 28 0.10 2.73 0.46
CA ALA A 28 -1.04 1.85 0.71
C ALA A 28 -1.67 1.39 -0.60
N TYR A 29 -2.00 0.10 -0.69
CA TYR A 29 -2.73 -0.44 -1.83
C TYR A 29 -3.83 -1.43 -1.41
N ASP A 30 -4.79 -1.64 -2.29
CA ASP A 30 -5.83 -2.67 -2.15
C ASP A 30 -6.21 -3.26 -3.50
N THR A 31 -6.94 -4.38 -3.47
CA THR A 31 -7.69 -4.89 -4.61
C THR A 31 -9.18 -4.62 -4.39
N ARG A 32 -9.90 -4.22 -5.44
CA ARG A 32 -11.35 -4.00 -5.36
C ARG A 32 -12.05 -4.50 -6.62
N VAL A 33 -13.30 -4.92 -6.47
CA VAL A 33 -14.15 -5.27 -7.62
C VAL A 33 -14.34 -4.04 -8.51
N ASP A 34 -14.34 -4.25 -9.83
CA ASP A 34 -14.62 -3.19 -10.81
C ASP A 34 -16.09 -2.75 -10.75
N MET A 35 -16.34 -1.81 -9.85
CA MET A 35 -17.63 -1.21 -9.54
C MET A 35 -17.36 0.24 -9.10
N PRO A 36 -18.30 1.19 -9.19
CA PRO A 36 -18.03 2.56 -8.78
C PRO A 36 -17.47 2.66 -7.35
N LYS A 37 -16.43 3.49 -7.15
CA LYS A 37 -15.67 3.58 -5.88
C LYS A 37 -16.53 3.92 -4.66
N ILE A 38 -17.65 4.61 -4.88
CA ILE A 38 -18.64 4.91 -3.84
C ILE A 38 -19.28 3.64 -3.24
N PHE A 39 -19.35 2.54 -3.99
CA PHE A 39 -19.95 1.29 -3.56
C PHE A 39 -18.95 0.31 -2.94
N THR A 40 -17.71 0.28 -3.45
CA THR A 40 -16.70 -0.67 -2.93
C THR A 40 -15.85 -0.09 -1.80
N GLY A 41 -15.81 1.25 -1.68
CA GLY A 41 -14.79 1.93 -0.89
C GLY A 41 -13.37 1.63 -1.36
N SER A 42 -12.40 1.97 -0.51
CA SER A 42 -10.99 1.58 -0.64
C SER A 42 -10.39 1.45 0.75
N ALA A 43 -9.91 0.24 1.06
CA ALA A 43 -9.15 -0.03 2.27
C ALA A 43 -7.86 0.80 2.27
N ALA A 44 -7.18 0.91 1.11
CA ALA A 44 -5.96 1.68 0.94
C ALA A 44 -6.16 3.15 1.32
N THR A 45 -7.26 3.78 0.86
CA THR A 45 -7.61 5.16 1.23
C THR A 45 -7.85 5.29 2.74
N THR A 46 -8.47 4.30 3.37
CA THR A 46 -8.73 4.30 4.81
C THR A 46 -7.45 4.15 5.63
N ILE A 47 -6.56 3.25 5.22
CA ILE A 47 -5.25 3.01 5.84
C ILE A 47 -4.38 4.26 5.73
N ALA A 48 -4.24 4.83 4.53
CA ALA A 48 -3.47 6.07 4.30
C ALA A 48 -3.97 7.23 5.19
N LYS A 49 -5.29 7.39 5.33
CA LYS A 49 -5.86 8.40 6.24
C LYS A 49 -5.49 8.17 7.71
N ARG A 50 -5.34 6.92 8.17
CA ARG A 50 -4.92 6.62 9.55
C ARG A 50 -3.44 6.87 9.74
N LEU A 51 -2.60 6.40 8.82
CA LEU A 51 -1.16 6.60 8.82
C LEU A 51 -0.77 8.09 8.81
N ARG A 52 -1.41 8.88 7.96
CA ARG A 52 -1.21 10.33 7.94
C ARG A 52 -1.57 10.99 9.27
N LYS A 53 -2.64 10.55 9.94
CA LYS A 53 -3.03 11.09 11.26
C LYS A 53 -2.04 10.74 12.36
N MET A 54 -1.25 9.70 12.17
CA MET A 54 -0.17 9.30 13.08
C MET A 54 1.15 10.03 12.78
N GLY A 55 1.20 10.90 11.77
CA GLY A 55 2.38 11.70 11.44
C GLY A 55 3.39 11.01 10.52
N LEU A 56 3.05 9.86 9.91
CA LEU A 56 3.91 9.22 8.91
C LEU A 56 3.82 9.95 7.56
N SER A 57 4.94 9.92 6.81
CA SER A 57 5.04 10.52 5.47
C SER A 57 4.51 9.57 4.39
N GLU A 58 3.57 10.05 3.57
CA GLU A 58 3.10 9.31 2.39
C GLU A 58 4.12 9.46 1.26
N LEU A 59 4.74 8.34 0.86
CA LEU A 59 5.73 8.33 -0.23
C LEU A 59 5.08 8.47 -1.60
N ALA A 60 3.88 7.91 -1.74
CA ALA A 60 3.05 8.01 -2.94
C ALA A 60 1.58 7.82 -2.57
N GLY A 61 0.69 8.40 -3.36
CA GLY A 61 -0.76 8.28 -3.16
C GLY A 61 -1.25 6.83 -3.18
N SER A 62 -2.22 6.52 -2.33
CA SER A 62 -2.82 5.17 -2.26
C SER A 62 -3.33 4.66 -3.62
N LYS A 63 -3.08 3.39 -3.95
CA LYS A 63 -3.47 2.75 -5.23
C LYS A 63 -4.52 1.66 -5.03
N SER A 64 -5.37 1.45 -6.04
CA SER A 64 -6.30 0.30 -6.09
C SER A 64 -6.07 -0.47 -7.39
N PHE A 65 -6.06 -1.79 -7.29
CA PHE A 65 -6.03 -2.72 -8.43
C PHE A 65 -7.37 -3.41 -8.58
N LEU A 66 -7.82 -3.58 -9.81
CA LEU A 66 -9.16 -4.08 -10.08
C LEU A 66 -9.18 -5.60 -10.18
N VAL A 67 -10.21 -6.19 -9.59
CA VAL A 67 -10.49 -7.63 -9.68
C VAL A 67 -11.90 -7.88 -10.20
N ASP A 68 -12.11 -9.07 -10.75
CA ASP A 68 -13.45 -9.59 -11.02
C ASP A 68 -14.15 -10.03 -9.72
N LYS A 69 -15.38 -10.54 -9.84
CA LYS A 69 -16.17 -11.00 -8.69
C LYS A 69 -15.60 -12.26 -8.02
N ASP A 70 -14.72 -12.98 -8.72
CA ASP A 70 -14.01 -14.16 -8.23
C ASP A 70 -12.63 -13.78 -7.65
N SER A 71 -12.38 -12.48 -7.45
CA SER A 71 -11.13 -11.93 -6.92
C SER A 71 -9.90 -12.16 -7.81
N ARG A 72 -10.09 -12.36 -9.11
CA ARG A 72 -8.98 -12.42 -10.09
C ARG A 72 -8.68 -11.04 -10.62
N LEU A 73 -7.40 -10.69 -10.75
CA LEU A 73 -6.99 -9.43 -11.37
C LEU A 73 -7.58 -9.30 -12.77
N LEU A 74 -8.09 -8.12 -13.07
CA LEU A 74 -8.48 -7.78 -14.44
C LEU A 74 -7.23 -7.67 -15.32
N ALA A 75 -7.41 -7.85 -16.63
CA ALA A 75 -6.33 -7.72 -17.59
C ALA A 75 -5.68 -6.33 -17.50
N GLY A 76 -4.35 -6.27 -17.48
CA GLY A 76 -3.59 -5.02 -17.35
C GLY A 76 -3.31 -4.59 -15.91
N GLU A 77 -4.01 -5.15 -14.91
CA GLU A 77 -3.84 -4.71 -13.51
C GLU A 77 -2.53 -5.20 -12.90
N LEU A 78 -1.99 -6.33 -13.37
CA LEU A 78 -0.68 -6.83 -12.95
C LEU A 78 0.43 -5.89 -13.46
N GLU A 79 0.38 -5.52 -14.73
CA GLU A 79 1.34 -4.60 -15.35
C GLU A 79 1.27 -3.22 -14.69
N ARG A 80 0.07 -2.75 -14.36
CA ARG A 80 -0.13 -1.51 -13.58
C ARG A 80 0.47 -1.60 -12.18
N ALA A 81 0.43 -2.77 -11.55
CA ALA A 81 1.03 -2.98 -10.23
C ALA A 81 2.55 -3.00 -10.31
N GLU A 82 3.11 -3.68 -11.31
CA GLU A 82 4.56 -3.70 -11.57
C GLU A 82 5.09 -2.31 -11.88
N GLN A 83 4.42 -1.57 -12.78
CA GLN A 83 4.81 -0.20 -13.11
C GLN A 83 4.80 0.70 -11.88
N TRP A 84 3.75 0.60 -11.05
CA TRP A 84 3.69 1.36 -9.81
C TRP A 84 4.80 0.94 -8.83
N GLY A 85 5.11 -0.35 -8.71
CA GLY A 85 6.23 -0.83 -7.91
C GLY A 85 7.58 -0.24 -8.34
N ASN A 86 7.81 -0.12 -9.64
CA ASN A 86 9.02 0.51 -10.18
C ASN A 86 9.09 2.01 -9.85
N GLU A 87 7.98 2.74 -10.01
CA GLU A 87 7.89 4.16 -9.61
C GLU A 87 8.22 4.35 -8.12
N LEU A 88 7.79 3.42 -7.26
CA LEU A 88 8.10 3.46 -5.83
C LEU A 88 9.57 3.19 -5.53
N ALA A 89 10.22 2.29 -6.28
CA ALA A 89 11.63 2.01 -6.12
C ALA A 89 12.47 3.28 -6.37
N ASP A 90 12.13 4.05 -7.41
CA ASP A 90 12.79 5.33 -7.71
C ASP A 90 12.64 6.33 -6.55
N VAL A 91 11.45 6.44 -5.95
CA VAL A 91 11.20 7.31 -4.79
C VAL A 91 12.04 6.89 -3.59
N VAL A 92 12.11 5.58 -3.29
CA VAL A 92 12.87 5.07 -2.14
C VAL A 92 14.37 5.27 -2.33
N VAL A 93 14.89 5.07 -3.55
CA VAL A 93 16.31 5.31 -3.87
C VAL A 93 16.68 6.78 -3.64
N VAL A 94 15.85 7.72 -4.13
CA VAL A 94 16.09 9.15 -3.93
C VAL A 94 16.11 9.53 -2.45
N LEU A 95 15.19 9.01 -1.64
CA LEU A 95 15.15 9.27 -0.21
C LEU A 95 16.37 8.69 0.51
N HIS A 96 16.77 7.47 0.15
CA HIS A 96 17.95 6.81 0.71
C HIS A 96 19.25 7.57 0.40
N ASP A 97 19.37 8.14 -0.79
CA ASP A 97 20.51 8.96 -1.18
C ASP A 97 20.52 10.32 -0.46
N ALA A 98 19.35 10.94 -0.28
CA ALA A 98 19.22 12.19 0.47
C ALA A 98 19.64 12.02 1.94
N GLU A 99 19.21 10.95 2.61
CA GLU A 99 19.60 10.66 4.00
C GLU A 99 21.11 10.42 4.15
N ARG A 100 21.78 9.87 3.12
CA ARG A 100 23.23 9.66 3.12
C ARG A 100 24.06 10.91 2.89
N GLN A 101 23.52 11.92 2.21
CA GLN A 101 24.22 13.18 1.97
C GLN A 101 24.17 14.13 3.18
N GLU A 102 23.26 13.89 4.11
CA GLU A 102 23.06 14.68 5.33
C GLU A 102 23.80 14.15 6.57
N SER A 103 24.54 13.03 6.45
CA SER A 103 25.39 12.43 7.50
C SER A 103 26.88 12.65 7.24
#